data_AF-A0A9E1MQV8-F1
#
_entry.id   AF-A0A9E1MQV8-F1
#
_cell.length_a   1.000
_cell.length_b   1.000
_cell.length_c   1.000
_cell.angle_alpha   90.00
_cell.angle_beta   90.00
_cell.angle_gamma   90.00
#
_symmetry.space_group_name_H-M   'P 1'
#
loop_
_entity.id
_entity.type
_entity.pdbx_description
1 polymer ?
#
loop_
_entity_poly.entity_id
_entity_poly.type
_entity_poly.pdbx_seq_one_letter_code
_entity_poly.pdbx_strand_id
1 'polypeptide(L)'
;MKWKEITIYTTEEGTEIILARLDMLGITQVNIVQGDEEIDALLHSCEKYWDYADEAAMGKQPSVQAYVSDVPENAAVEQAVRNSIAELGSMRSEIGIDMGSLKIEVRSVDEEDWANNWKAYFKPMPVGEKLLVCPSWEKIPDGNTRAVLKIDPGMAFGT
;
A
#
# COMPACT_ATOMS: atom_id res chain seq x y z
N MET A 1 -3.62 13.59 11.10
CA MET A 1 -5.02 13.41 10.65
C MET A 1 -5.33 11.92 10.63
N LYS A 2 -6.59 11.48 10.71
CA LYS A 2 -6.94 10.06 10.54
C LYS A 2 -7.66 9.90 9.21
N TRP A 3 -7.31 8.85 8.48
CA TRP A 3 -7.91 8.50 7.20
C TRP A 3 -8.68 7.20 7.37
N LYS A 4 -9.76 7.05 6.60
CA LYS A 4 -10.45 5.80 6.37
C LYS A 4 -10.06 5.32 4.99
N GLU A 5 -9.42 4.16 4.93
CA GLU A 5 -9.22 3.44 3.69
C GLU A 5 -10.41 2.50 3.49
N ILE A 6 -11.06 2.66 2.34
CA ILE A 6 -12.16 1.82 1.88
C ILE A 6 -11.62 0.96 0.74
N THR A 7 -11.48 -0.34 0.98
CA THR A 7 -10.99 -1.32 0.02
C THR A 7 -12.17 -2.09 -0.57
N ILE A 8 -12.30 -2.05 -1.89
CA ILE A 8 -13.33 -2.76 -2.66
C ILE A 8 -12.65 -3.86 -3.46
N TYR A 9 -12.88 -5.10 -3.08
CA TYR A 9 -12.32 -6.27 -3.75
C TYR A 9 -13.07 -6.56 -5.04
N THR A 10 -12.34 -6.66 -6.14
CA THR A 10 -12.89 -6.86 -7.49
C THR A 10 -11.96 -7.79 -8.28
N THR A 11 -12.33 -8.08 -9.52
CA THR A 11 -11.42 -8.60 -10.56
C THR A 11 -10.78 -7.43 -11.32
N GLU A 12 -9.78 -7.73 -12.15
CA GLU A 12 -9.19 -6.75 -13.06
C GLU A 12 -10.25 -6.18 -14.02
N GLU A 13 -11.09 -7.04 -14.61
CA GLU A 13 -12.19 -6.63 -15.50
C GLU A 13 -13.22 -5.71 -14.83
N GLY A 14 -13.51 -5.96 -13.54
CA GLY A 14 -14.46 -5.15 -12.77
C GLY A 14 -13.91 -3.80 -12.33
N THR A 15 -12.59 -3.60 -12.35
CA THR A 15 -11.90 -2.39 -11.83
C THR A 15 -12.50 -1.11 -12.40
N GLU A 16 -12.65 -1.03 -13.72
CA GLU A 16 -13.16 0.15 -14.42
C GLU A 16 -14.58 0.52 -13.97
N ILE A 17 -15.42 -0.47 -13.68
CA ILE A 17 -16.78 -0.23 -13.19
C ILE A 17 -16.73 0.37 -11.78
N ILE A 18 -15.86 -0.16 -10.90
CA ILE A 18 -15.69 0.36 -9.55
C ILE A 18 -15.17 1.81 -9.60
N LEU A 19 -14.20 2.10 -10.46
CA LEU A 19 -13.69 3.45 -10.68
C LEU A 19 -14.80 4.41 -11.11
N ALA A 20 -15.63 4.02 -12.08
CA ALA A 20 -16.76 4.84 -12.52
C ALA A 20 -17.76 5.13 -11.39
N ARG A 21 -18.04 4.15 -10.53
CA ARG A 21 -18.93 4.35 -9.37
C ARG A 21 -18.35 5.26 -8.31
N LEU A 22 -17.05 5.18 -8.07
CA LEU A 22 -16.36 6.07 -7.13
C LEU A 22 -16.29 7.50 -7.67
N ASP A 23 -16.04 7.66 -8.98
CA ASP A 23 -16.06 8.97 -9.64
C ASP A 23 -17.43 9.66 -9.54
N MET A 24 -18.52 8.92 -9.72
CA MET A 24 -19.89 9.42 -9.51
C MET A 24 -20.15 9.89 -8.07
N LEU A 25 -19.41 9.36 -7.09
CA LEU A 25 -19.48 9.77 -5.69
C LEU A 25 -18.48 10.90 -5.37
N GLY A 26 -17.76 11.42 -6.35
CA GLY A 26 -16.73 12.45 -6.20
C GLY A 26 -15.39 11.94 -5.68
N ILE A 27 -15.19 10.62 -5.63
CA ILE A 27 -13.97 9.98 -5.16
C ILE A 27 -13.08 9.66 -6.37
N THR A 28 -12.16 10.56 -6.68
CA THR A 28 -11.28 10.46 -7.87
C THR A 28 -9.87 10.00 -7.56
N GLN A 29 -9.44 10.12 -6.30
CA GLN A 29 -8.12 9.71 -5.83
C GLN A 29 -8.22 8.31 -5.22
N VAL A 30 -7.79 7.32 -5.98
CA VAL A 30 -7.86 5.91 -5.62
C VAL A 30 -6.56 5.20 -5.94
N ASN A 31 -6.23 4.19 -5.15
CA ASN A 31 -5.12 3.29 -5.42
C ASN A 31 -5.67 1.98 -5.99
N ILE A 32 -5.15 1.55 -7.13
CA ILE A 32 -5.52 0.30 -7.79
C ILE A 32 -4.48 -0.75 -7.39
N VAL A 33 -4.93 -1.82 -6.74
CA VAL A 33 -4.11 -2.96 -6.37
C VAL A 33 -4.37 -4.05 -7.41
N GLN A 34 -3.34 -4.41 -8.16
CA GLN A 34 -3.37 -5.55 -9.09
C GLN A 34 -3.04 -6.85 -8.35
N GLY A 35 -3.44 -7.98 -8.93
CA GLY A 35 -3.10 -9.29 -8.39
C GLY A 35 -1.63 -9.63 -8.61
N ASP A 36 -0.99 -10.29 -7.66
CA ASP A 36 0.46 -10.57 -7.70
C ASP A 36 0.85 -11.77 -8.60
N GLU A 37 -0.07 -12.35 -9.38
CA GLU A 37 0.21 -13.57 -10.16
C GLU A 37 1.37 -13.40 -11.17
N GLU A 38 1.60 -12.19 -11.69
CA GLU A 38 2.74 -11.90 -12.58
C GLU A 38 4.00 -11.42 -11.85
N ILE A 39 3.86 -10.83 -10.65
CA ILE A 39 4.97 -10.26 -9.88
C ILE A 39 5.82 -11.38 -9.28
N ASP A 40 5.20 -12.45 -8.80
CA ASP A 40 5.91 -13.60 -8.25
C ASP A 40 6.82 -14.26 -9.29
N ALA A 41 6.32 -14.46 -10.52
CA ALA A 41 7.11 -15.01 -11.63
C ALA A 41 8.27 -14.08 -12.03
N LEU A 42 8.07 -12.76 -11.97
CA LEU A 42 9.10 -11.76 -12.31
C LEU A 42 10.17 -11.64 -11.21
N LEU A 43 9.77 -11.63 -9.93
CA LEU A 43 10.68 -11.61 -8.78
C LEU A 43 11.57 -12.85 -8.74
N HIS A 44 11.01 -14.03 -8.99
CA HIS A 44 11.77 -15.28 -9.07
C HIS A 44 12.71 -15.35 -10.29
N SER A 45 12.51 -14.53 -11.33
CA SER A 45 13.45 -14.44 -12.46
C SER A 45 14.67 -13.54 -12.19
N CYS A 46 14.60 -12.69 -11.16
CA CYS A 46 15.64 -11.75 -10.76
C CYS A 46 16.37 -12.21 -9.48
N GLU A 47 16.83 -13.46 -9.45
CA GLU A 47 17.65 -14.00 -8.36
C GLU A 47 18.97 -13.23 -8.22
N LYS A 48 19.01 -12.16 -7.39
CA LYS A 48 20.18 -11.90 -6.53
C LYS A 48 20.09 -10.80 -5.47
N TYR A 49 19.09 -9.91 -5.46
CA TYR A 49 19.17 -8.72 -4.60
C TYR A 49 17.89 -8.33 -3.84
N TRP A 50 16.88 -9.19 -3.80
CA TRP A 50 15.57 -8.81 -3.26
C TRP A 50 15.15 -9.53 -1.97
N ASP A 51 16.06 -9.66 -1.01
CA ASP A 51 15.79 -10.15 0.36
C ASP A 51 14.92 -9.18 1.20
N TYR A 52 14.46 -8.06 0.62
CA TYR A 52 13.67 -7.02 1.28
C TYR A 52 12.22 -6.93 0.78
N ALA A 53 11.77 -7.81 -0.11
CA ALA A 53 10.33 -7.94 -0.37
C ALA A 53 9.67 -8.51 0.88
N ASP A 54 8.79 -7.71 1.48
CA ASP A 54 7.96 -8.14 2.59
C ASP A 54 7.10 -9.34 2.17
N GLU A 55 7.08 -10.42 2.95
CA GLU A 55 6.18 -11.57 2.72
C GLU A 55 4.70 -11.13 2.77
N ALA A 56 4.40 -10.01 3.43
CA ALA A 56 3.07 -9.39 3.41
C ALA A 56 2.67 -8.81 2.04
N ALA A 57 3.60 -8.72 1.09
CA ALA A 57 3.35 -8.34 -0.29
C ALA A 57 3.01 -9.53 -1.19
N MET A 58 2.92 -10.76 -0.65
CA MET A 58 2.51 -11.92 -1.43
C MET A 58 0.99 -12.14 -1.36
N GLY A 59 0.35 -12.18 -2.52
CA GLY A 59 -1.04 -12.65 -2.66
C GLY A 59 -2.08 -11.55 -2.47
N LYS A 60 -1.78 -10.32 -2.87
CA LYS A 60 -2.78 -9.26 -2.92
C LYS A 60 -3.87 -9.63 -3.93
N GLN A 61 -5.11 -9.59 -3.47
CA GLN A 61 -6.27 -9.73 -4.34
C GLN A 61 -6.50 -8.40 -5.08
N PRO A 62 -6.95 -8.45 -6.36
CA PRO A 62 -7.26 -7.23 -7.09
C PRO A 62 -8.31 -6.40 -6.33
N SER A 63 -8.04 -5.12 -6.14
CA SER A 63 -8.91 -4.23 -5.38
C SER A 63 -8.70 -2.76 -5.71
N VAL A 64 -9.73 -1.96 -5.44
CA VAL A 64 -9.68 -0.50 -5.53
C VAL A 64 -9.77 0.09 -4.13
N GLN A 65 -8.81 0.92 -3.76
CA GLN A 65 -8.70 1.54 -2.45
C GLN A 65 -8.97 3.04 -2.55
N ALA A 66 -9.98 3.52 -1.83
CA ALA A 66 -10.30 4.93 -1.70
C ALA A 66 -9.94 5.46 -0.31
N TYR A 67 -9.46 6.69 -0.23
CA TYR A 67 -9.09 7.33 1.03
C TYR A 67 -10.01 8.51 1.32
N VAL A 68 -10.62 8.48 2.50
CA VAL A 68 -11.56 9.51 2.95
C VAL A 68 -11.13 9.98 4.33
N SER A 69 -11.10 11.28 4.60
CA SER A 69 -10.75 11.77 5.93
C SER A 69 -11.77 11.28 6.97
N ASP A 70 -11.29 10.79 8.11
CA ASP A 70 -12.13 10.24 9.18
C ASP A 70 -12.75 11.35 10.03
N VAL A 71 -13.70 12.05 9.44
CA VAL A 71 -14.45 13.17 10.04
C VAL A 71 -15.96 12.92 9.92
N PRO A 72 -16.80 13.43 10.85
CA PRO A 72 -18.25 13.20 10.84
C PRO A 72 -18.94 13.57 9.53
N GLU A 73 -18.45 14.60 8.84
CA GLU A 73 -18.97 15.06 7.54
C GLU A 73 -18.86 13.98 6.45
N ASN A 74 -17.84 13.12 6.55
CA ASN A 74 -17.58 12.05 5.60
C ASN A 74 -18.23 10.72 6.00
N ALA A 75 -18.95 10.64 7.11
CA ALA A 75 -19.64 9.42 7.53
C ALA A 75 -20.67 8.94 6.49
N ALA A 76 -21.28 9.87 5.75
CA ALA A 76 -22.21 9.56 4.66
C ALA A 76 -21.52 8.97 3.42
N VAL A 77 -20.23 9.27 3.20
CA VAL A 77 -19.47 8.83 2.03
C VAL A 77 -19.28 7.31 2.04
N GLU A 78 -18.89 6.75 3.19
CA GLU A 78 -18.76 5.29 3.33
C GLU A 78 -20.09 4.58 3.02
N GLN A 79 -21.20 5.10 3.56
CA GLN A 79 -22.51 4.52 3.30
C GLN A 79 -22.92 4.66 1.82
N ALA A 80 -22.59 5.78 1.18
CA ALA A 80 -22.85 5.98 -0.24
C ALA A 80 -22.06 5.00 -1.11
N VAL A 81 -20.78 4.73 -0.78
CA VAL A 81 -19.98 3.69 -1.43
C VAL A 81 -20.62 2.32 -1.26
N ARG A 82 -20.98 1.95 -0.02
CA ARG A 82 -21.65 0.65 0.26
C ARG A 82 -22.93 0.47 -0.55
N ASN A 83 -23.77 1.50 -0.62
CA ASN A 83 -25.00 1.47 -1.40
C ASN A 83 -24.71 1.32 -2.90
N SER A 84 -23.74 2.08 -3.41
CA SER A 84 -23.35 2.06 -4.82
C SER A 84 -22.82 0.69 -5.27
N ILE A 85 -22.00 0.04 -4.43
CA ILE A 85 -21.48 -1.30 -4.71
C ILE A 85 -22.56 -2.39 -4.54
N ALA A 86 -23.47 -2.24 -3.57
CA ALA A 86 -24.60 -3.16 -3.43
C ALA A 86 -25.52 -3.14 -4.66
N GLU A 87 -25.76 -1.95 -5.22
CA GLU A 87 -26.52 -1.79 -6.47
C GLU A 87 -25.81 -2.48 -7.64
N LEU A 88 -24.48 -2.32 -7.81
CA LEU A 88 -23.71 -3.08 -8.80
C LEU A 88 -23.88 -4.59 -8.63
N GLY A 89 -23.82 -5.07 -7.39
CA GLY A 89 -24.04 -6.50 -7.09
C GLY A 89 -25.41 -7.00 -7.53
N SER A 90 -26.45 -6.18 -7.40
CA SER A 90 -27.81 -6.51 -7.86
C SER A 90 -27.94 -6.56 -9.38
N MET A 91 -27.15 -5.75 -10.09
CA MET A 91 -27.14 -5.66 -11.55
C MET A 91 -26.11 -6.60 -12.21
N ARG A 92 -25.46 -7.48 -11.44
CA ARG A 92 -24.38 -8.36 -11.92
C ARG A 92 -24.77 -9.17 -13.17
N SER A 93 -26.01 -9.66 -13.21
CA SER A 93 -26.51 -10.45 -14.36
C SER A 93 -26.75 -9.62 -15.63
N GLU A 94 -26.96 -8.32 -15.50
CA GLU A 94 -27.22 -7.41 -16.63
C GLU A 94 -25.93 -6.83 -17.21
N ILE A 95 -24.96 -6.54 -16.33
CA ILE A 95 -23.68 -5.92 -16.69
C ILE A 95 -22.79 -6.90 -17.49
N GLY A 96 -22.90 -8.20 -17.24
CA GLY A 96 -22.18 -9.23 -18.01
C GLY A 96 -20.65 -9.23 -17.83
N ILE A 97 -20.13 -8.43 -16.89
CA ILE A 97 -18.71 -8.36 -16.53
C ILE A 97 -18.54 -9.03 -15.17
N ASP A 98 -17.50 -9.85 -15.02
CA ASP A 98 -17.16 -10.39 -13.71
C ASP A 98 -16.55 -9.27 -12.86
N MET A 99 -17.20 -8.92 -11.75
CA MET A 99 -16.72 -7.90 -10.80
C MET A 99 -16.19 -8.54 -9.51
N GLY A 100 -16.01 -9.87 -9.49
CA GLY A 100 -15.47 -10.58 -8.33
C GLY A 100 -16.40 -10.58 -7.13
N SER A 101 -15.83 -10.37 -5.94
CA SER A 101 -16.56 -10.49 -4.67
C SER A 101 -17.35 -9.24 -4.28
N LEU A 102 -16.93 -8.05 -4.77
CA LEU A 102 -17.47 -6.75 -4.36
C LEU A 102 -17.44 -6.54 -2.83
N LYS A 103 -16.59 -7.28 -2.11
CA LYS A 103 -16.45 -7.17 -0.66
C LYS A 103 -15.85 -5.80 -0.33
N ILE A 104 -16.40 -5.14 0.68
CA ILE A 104 -15.89 -3.86 1.18
C ILE A 104 -15.27 -4.07 2.55
N GLU A 105 -14.00 -3.68 2.68
CA GLU A 105 -13.30 -3.56 3.95
C GLU A 105 -12.98 -2.09 4.23
N VAL A 106 -13.12 -1.68 5.50
CA VAL A 106 -12.82 -0.31 5.92
C VAL A 106 -11.85 -0.39 7.09
N ARG A 107 -10.73 0.31 6.96
CA ARG A 107 -9.74 0.45 8.04
C ARG A 107 -9.43 1.90 8.32
N SER A 108 -9.25 2.23 9.59
CA SER A 108 -8.65 3.51 9.98
C SER A 108 -7.14 3.43 9.77
N VAL A 109 -6.63 4.33 8.95
CA VAL A 109 -5.21 4.52 8.69
C VAL A 109 -4.82 5.83 9.36
N ASP A 110 -3.93 5.74 10.33
CA ASP A 110 -3.33 6.95 10.87
C ASP A 110 -2.45 7.57 9.78
N GLU A 111 -2.49 8.91 9.68
CA GLU A 111 -1.49 9.67 8.91
C GLU A 111 -0.14 9.60 9.64
N GLU A 112 0.32 8.40 9.99
CA GLU A 112 1.71 8.20 10.35
C GLU A 112 2.54 8.74 9.20
N ASP A 113 3.44 9.66 9.51
CA ASP A 113 4.40 10.24 8.58
C ASP A 113 4.99 9.10 7.73
N TRP A 114 4.50 8.95 6.51
CA TRP A 114 5.15 8.11 5.49
C TRP A 114 6.63 8.52 5.36
N ALA A 115 6.93 9.79 5.65
CA ALA A 115 8.27 10.36 5.77
C ALA A 115 9.13 9.79 6.92
N ASN A 116 8.57 9.08 7.89
CA ASN A 116 9.27 8.52 9.04
C ASN A 116 9.12 7.00 9.17
N ASN A 117 8.10 6.37 8.60
CA ASN A 117 7.89 4.94 8.79
C ASN A 117 9.05 4.08 8.24
N TRP A 118 9.66 4.50 7.12
CA TRP A 118 10.87 3.86 6.58
C TRP A 118 12.07 3.87 7.55
N LYS A 119 12.13 4.84 8.49
CA LYS A 119 13.20 4.91 9.50
C LYS A 119 13.17 3.73 10.46
N ALA A 120 11.99 3.14 10.70
CA ALA A 120 11.84 1.97 11.55
C ALA A 120 12.48 0.72 10.93
N TYR A 121 12.55 0.66 9.61
CA TYR A 121 13.06 -0.49 8.84
C TYR A 121 14.51 -0.30 8.39
N PHE A 122 15.02 0.93 8.34
CA PHE A 122 16.43 1.18 8.03
C PHE A 122 17.31 0.88 9.24
N LYS A 123 17.98 -0.28 9.23
CA LYS A 123 18.85 -0.77 10.33
C LYS A 123 20.33 -0.67 9.98
N PRO A 124 21.24 -0.68 10.99
CA PRO A 124 22.68 -0.72 10.74
C PRO A 124 23.04 -1.94 9.89
N MET A 125 23.69 -1.71 8.74
CA MET A 125 24.05 -2.78 7.80
C MET A 125 25.56 -2.81 7.54
N PRO A 126 26.19 -4.00 7.57
CA PRO A 126 27.59 -4.14 7.18
C PRO A 126 27.74 -4.01 5.67
N VAL A 127 28.75 -3.26 5.21
CA VAL A 127 29.11 -3.17 3.79
C VAL A 127 30.56 -3.64 3.61
N GLY A 128 30.74 -4.70 2.84
CA GLY A 128 32.03 -5.39 2.69
C GLY A 128 32.55 -5.91 4.04
N GLU A 129 33.87 -5.87 4.26
CA GLU A 129 34.51 -6.34 5.50
C GLU A 129 34.80 -5.21 6.50
N LYS A 130 34.88 -3.96 6.02
CA LYS A 130 35.47 -2.84 6.80
C LYS A 130 34.48 -1.76 7.21
N LEU A 131 33.30 -1.70 6.60
CA LEU A 131 32.35 -0.61 6.79
C LEU A 131 31.05 -1.11 7.42
N LEU A 132 30.46 -0.26 8.26
CA LEU A 132 29.10 -0.37 8.77
C LEU A 132 28.37 0.94 8.43
N VAL A 133 27.30 0.86 7.65
CA VAL A 133 26.42 1.99 7.39
C VAL A 133 25.34 1.98 8.48
N CYS A 134 25.29 3.04 9.28
CA CYS A 134 24.38 3.16 10.41
C CYS A 134 23.48 4.39 10.22
N PRO A 135 22.16 4.24 10.24
CA PRO A 135 21.25 5.38 10.33
C PRO A 135 21.57 6.22 11.56
N SER A 136 21.46 7.54 11.45
CA SER A 136 21.86 8.47 12.52
C SER A 136 21.02 8.33 13.81
N TRP A 137 19.81 7.78 13.70
CA TRP A 137 18.88 7.52 14.81
C TRP A 137 18.99 6.11 15.41
N GLU A 138 19.76 5.21 14.80
CA GLU A 138 19.97 3.84 15.30
C GLU A 138 21.23 3.75 16.17
N LYS A 139 21.24 2.78 17.09
CA LYS A 139 22.43 2.50 17.91
C LYS A 139 23.44 1.67 17.11
N ILE A 140 24.72 1.95 17.33
CA ILE A 140 25.80 1.13 16.78
C ILE A 140 25.79 -0.21 17.52
N PRO A 141 25.84 -1.36 16.84
CA PRO A 141 25.91 -2.67 17.47
C PRO A 141 27.14 -2.79 18.39
N ASP A 142 26.93 -3.35 19.59
CA ASP A 142 28.00 -3.59 20.55
C ASP A 142 29.05 -4.55 19.97
N GLY A 143 30.33 -4.26 20.22
CA GLY A 143 31.44 -5.07 19.71
C GLY A 143 31.77 -4.85 18.22
N ASN A 144 31.18 -3.85 17.56
CA ASN A 144 31.51 -3.53 16.18
C ASN A 144 32.98 -3.05 16.04
N THR A 145 33.74 -3.74 15.17
CA THR A 145 35.13 -3.41 14.82
C THR A 145 35.27 -2.69 13.48
N ARG A 146 34.16 -2.53 12.73
CA ARG A 146 34.11 -1.87 11.42
C ARG A 146 34.08 -0.35 11.57
N ALA A 147 34.61 0.36 10.58
CA ALA A 147 34.45 1.80 10.48
C ALA A 147 32.95 2.14 10.31
N VAL A 148 32.44 3.09 11.08
CA VAL A 148 31.01 3.44 11.09
C VAL A 148 30.78 4.70 10.26
N LEU A 149 29.95 4.58 9.22
CA LEU A 149 29.40 5.71 8.48
C LEU A 149 27.98 5.99 8.99
N LYS A 150 27.80 7.15 9.65
CA LYS A 150 26.47 7.61 10.03
C LYS A 150 25.82 8.36 8.87
N ILE A 151 24.61 7.97 8.50
CA ILE A 151 23.86 8.60 7.40
C ILE A 151 22.47 9.05 7.85
N ASP A 152 22.03 10.21 7.36
CA ASP A 152 20.64 10.63 7.40
C ASP A 152 20.12 10.74 5.95
N PRO A 153 19.43 9.71 5.44
CA PRO A 153 18.89 9.68 4.08
C PRO A 153 17.97 10.85 3.75
N GLY A 154 17.32 11.48 4.74
CA GLY A 154 16.48 12.65 4.53
C GLY A 154 17.25 13.90 4.06
N MET A 155 18.55 13.97 4.34
CA MET A 155 19.44 15.05 3.87
C MET A 155 20.35 14.62 2.71
N ALA A 156 20.28 13.36 2.26
CA ALA A 156 21.24 12.80 1.31
C ALA A 156 20.90 13.04 -0.17
N PHE A 157 19.68 13.50 -0.49
CA PHE A 157 19.34 14.01 -1.81
C PHE A 157 19.26 15.54 -1.77
N GLY A 158 20.39 16.19 -2.08
CA GLY A 158 20.47 17.65 -2.03
C GLY A 158 21.87 18.24 -2.11
N THR A 159 22.68 17.82 -3.09
CA THR A 159 23.67 18.65 -3.83
C THR A 159 23.97 17.99 -5.16
#